data_AF-A0A1T4Y2X2-F1
#
_entry.id   AF-A0A1T4Y2X2-F1
#
_cell.length_a   1.000
_cell.length_b   1.000
_cell.length_c   1.000
_cell.angle_alpha   90.00
_cell.angle_beta   90.00
_cell.angle_gamma   90.00
#
_symmetry.space_group_name_H-M   'P 1'
#
loop_
_entity.id
_entity.type
_entity.pdbx_description
1 polymer ?
#
loop_
_entity_poly.entity_id
_entity_poly.type
_entity_poly.pdbx_seq_one_letter_code
_entity_poly.pdbx_strand_id
1 'polypeptide(L)'
;MRFLIVLLSLLIPASLSWAEAPLRIVLAGDSTVAARTKTDKERPDLTGWGELLPVFMPRTTIINHARGGASSKSFRSLGLWDRVLAEKPDYVLIQFGHNDQPGKGERTTDPKGDYRDNLKRFIEEVRGVGGKPVLITSVARRTFEDGKLVSTLGPYVEAMKAVAAEMKVPVIDLHHTSFLFCSQMGEKFCLRYAPSATDRTHFNTEGARITARFVAEGLQQEVPALRPYLQLVPPPPEELPFDVNLETIHRGYDGETCWVHPRAGAIPGPTPSVVLTMQKLLLTGSDVFFALNEMRTDDLGKTWSEPKPHEETLGRRTKPDGTIIAACDFTPKWHAKSGKLLGTGHTVQYENNKVMHNPQRSTAYAVYDEKERTWSSWSTLDMPKAAKFFNSGAGCVQRFDLENGDILLPIYFKGDGDKYYNVTVLRCAFDGKTLKYIEQGNDLKLESGRGVYEPSLTRYQGRFYLTLRNDTAAYVTTSEDGLHYGPIQPWQFDDGSDLGNYNTQQHWVSHNQGLYLAYNRKGLNNDHIVRHRAPLVMAQVNPETLKVIRSTECILVPERGVRLGNFAVTEVNENETWVTVAEWMQNTPPNIIVPPDNAFGADNSVYVARIRWKK
;
A
#
# COMPACT_ATOMS: atom_id res chain seq x y z
N MET A 1 66.61 6.67 -39.24
CA MET A 1 65.17 6.43 -38.99
C MET A 1 64.87 6.64 -37.52
N ARG A 2 64.21 7.75 -37.18
CA ARG A 2 63.77 8.07 -35.81
C ARG A 2 62.41 7.40 -35.59
N PHE A 3 62.30 6.52 -34.61
CA PHE A 3 61.03 5.93 -34.19
C PHE A 3 60.38 6.83 -33.13
N LEU A 4 59.14 7.24 -33.41
CA LEU A 4 58.26 8.02 -32.54
C LEU A 4 57.55 7.05 -31.60
N ILE A 5 57.82 7.12 -30.29
CA ILE A 5 57.06 6.42 -29.27
C ILE A 5 55.95 7.37 -28.81
N VAL A 6 54.69 7.03 -29.11
CA VAL A 6 53.51 7.70 -28.57
C VAL A 6 53.11 6.98 -27.28
N LEU A 7 53.33 7.61 -26.13
CA LEU A 7 52.76 7.18 -24.85
C LEU A 7 51.31 7.67 -24.78
N LEU A 8 50.35 6.75 -24.84
CA LEU A 8 48.95 7.01 -24.51
C LEU A 8 48.79 6.95 -22.97
N SER A 9 48.63 8.10 -22.32
CA SER A 9 48.23 8.18 -20.91
C SER A 9 46.72 7.94 -20.78
N LEU A 10 46.33 6.78 -20.25
CA LEU A 10 44.96 6.49 -19.81
C LEU A 10 44.65 7.27 -18.53
N LEU A 11 43.84 8.32 -18.64
CA LEU A 11 43.16 8.98 -17.53
C LEU A 11 41.85 8.23 -17.25
N ILE A 12 41.81 7.44 -16.19
CA ILE A 12 40.55 6.94 -15.62
C ILE A 12 40.07 8.00 -14.61
N PRO A 13 38.91 8.64 -14.79
CA PRO A 13 38.35 9.47 -13.73
C PRO A 13 37.76 8.54 -12.68
N ALA A 14 38.41 8.47 -11.52
CA ALA A 14 37.80 7.90 -10.32
C ALA A 14 36.67 8.85 -9.88
N SER A 15 35.42 8.49 -10.17
CA SER A 15 34.26 9.13 -9.56
C SER A 15 34.21 8.73 -8.08
N LEU A 16 34.83 9.53 -7.22
CA LEU A 16 34.51 9.51 -5.79
C LEU A 16 33.07 9.98 -5.64
N SER A 17 32.13 9.06 -5.40
CA SER A 17 30.84 9.43 -4.84
C SER A 17 31.06 9.87 -3.39
N TRP A 18 31.01 11.16 -3.13
CA TRP A 18 30.90 11.67 -1.78
C TRP A 18 29.53 11.26 -1.26
N ALA A 19 29.47 10.38 -0.27
CA ALA A 19 28.23 10.13 0.45
C ALA A 19 27.82 11.45 1.12
N GLU A 20 26.66 12.00 0.76
CA GLU A 20 26.10 13.16 1.46
C GLU A 20 25.97 12.82 2.95
N ALA A 21 26.34 13.78 3.82
CA ALA A 21 26.21 13.61 5.25
C ALA A 21 24.72 13.37 5.62
N PRO A 22 24.42 12.48 6.58
CA PRO A 22 23.04 12.19 6.95
C PRO A 22 22.35 13.43 7.51
N LEU A 23 21.11 13.68 7.03
CA LEU A 23 20.26 14.79 7.45
C LEU A 23 20.15 14.86 8.99
N ARG A 24 20.41 16.03 9.58
CA ARG A 24 20.39 16.25 11.03
C ARG A 24 19.09 16.90 11.48
N ILE A 25 18.36 16.21 12.35
CA ILE A 25 17.11 16.66 12.96
C ILE A 25 17.31 16.82 14.46
N VAL A 26 17.00 18.00 14.99
CA VAL A 26 17.15 18.30 16.42
C VAL A 26 15.79 18.50 17.06
N LEU A 27 15.54 17.87 18.22
CA LEU A 27 14.26 17.92 18.91
C LEU A 27 14.32 18.87 20.10
N ALA A 28 13.35 19.77 20.19
CA ALA A 28 13.13 20.66 21.32
C ALA A 28 11.72 20.43 21.89
N GLY A 29 11.64 20.10 23.18
CA GLY A 29 10.34 19.88 23.81
C GLY A 29 10.35 19.45 25.26
N ASP A 30 9.21 18.96 25.72
CA ASP A 30 8.94 18.58 27.10
C ASP A 30 9.12 17.07 27.38
N SER A 31 8.53 16.57 28.48
CA SER A 31 8.61 15.15 28.88
C SER A 31 7.97 14.18 27.89
N THR A 32 7.04 14.64 27.05
CA THR A 32 6.40 13.78 26.04
C THR A 32 7.31 13.56 24.82
N VAL A 33 8.36 14.37 24.68
CA VAL A 33 9.38 14.26 23.62
C VAL A 33 10.68 13.64 24.17
N ALA A 34 11.02 13.91 25.43
CA ALA A 34 12.31 13.58 26.04
C ALA A 34 12.67 12.08 26.03
N ALA A 35 13.96 11.82 25.84
CA ALA A 35 14.54 10.49 25.98
C ALA A 35 14.28 9.88 27.37
N ARG A 36 14.19 8.54 27.42
CA ARG A 36 14.02 7.80 28.68
C ARG A 36 15.20 8.08 29.61
N THR A 37 14.93 8.52 30.84
CA THR A 37 15.97 8.69 31.85
C THR A 37 16.14 7.41 32.66
N LYS A 38 17.29 6.72 32.50
CA LYS A 38 17.61 5.47 33.24
C LYS A 38 17.65 5.64 34.77
N THR A 39 17.62 6.87 35.27
CA THR A 39 17.70 7.22 36.70
C THR A 39 16.34 7.40 37.38
N ASP A 40 15.22 7.47 36.63
CA ASP A 40 13.86 7.57 37.20
C ASP A 40 13.38 6.17 37.60
N LYS A 41 13.67 5.78 38.84
CA LYS A 41 13.30 4.47 39.40
C LYS A 41 11.79 4.31 39.63
N GLU A 42 11.05 5.41 39.73
CA GLU A 42 9.60 5.38 40.00
C GLU A 42 8.78 5.19 38.73
N ARG A 43 9.31 5.61 37.58
CA ARG A 43 8.67 5.42 36.27
C ARG A 43 9.67 4.84 35.28
N PRO A 44 10.08 3.57 35.48
CA PRO A 44 11.15 2.98 34.70
C PRO A 44 10.83 3.07 33.21
N ASP A 45 9.59 2.84 32.78
CA ASP A 45 9.22 2.76 31.36
C ASP A 45 8.81 4.09 30.70
N LEU A 46 8.90 5.21 31.43
CA LEU A 46 8.57 6.54 30.88
C LEU A 46 9.46 6.86 29.67
N THR A 47 8.82 7.03 28.52
CA THR A 47 9.51 7.24 27.24
C THR A 47 8.78 8.31 26.43
N GLY A 48 9.50 9.33 25.97
CA GLY A 48 8.97 10.32 25.03
C GLY A 48 9.05 9.82 23.58
N TRP A 49 8.19 10.35 22.71
CA TRP A 49 8.15 9.92 21.30
C TRP A 49 9.46 10.23 20.56
N GLY A 50 10.21 11.26 20.98
CA GLY A 50 11.47 11.63 20.36
C GLY A 50 12.55 10.54 20.46
N GLU A 51 12.47 9.67 21.48
CA GLU A 51 13.33 8.48 21.61
C GLU A 51 13.07 7.44 20.51
N LEU A 52 11.81 7.33 20.06
CA LEU A 52 11.37 6.32 19.10
C LEU A 52 11.34 6.83 17.66
N LEU A 53 11.45 8.14 17.45
CA LEU A 53 11.48 8.73 16.11
C LEU A 53 12.57 8.15 15.18
N PRO A 54 13.79 7.79 15.65
CA PRO A 54 14.79 7.13 14.81
C PRO A 54 14.33 5.83 14.15
N VAL A 55 13.39 5.10 14.77
CA VAL A 55 12.79 3.88 14.17
C VAL A 55 12.09 4.20 12.86
N PHE A 56 11.50 5.39 12.75
CA PHE A 56 10.79 5.85 11.57
C PHE A 56 11.65 6.71 10.65
N MET A 57 12.91 6.99 11.00
CA MET A 57 13.82 7.83 10.21
C MET A 57 15.28 7.33 10.30
N PRO A 58 15.55 6.06 9.94
CA PRO A 58 16.86 5.42 10.20
C PRO A 58 18.02 6.06 9.44
N ARG A 59 17.74 6.83 8.38
CA ARG A 59 18.75 7.50 7.53
C ARG A 59 19.06 8.93 8.00
N THR A 60 18.62 9.30 9.19
CA THR A 60 18.83 10.64 9.76
C THR A 60 19.62 10.58 11.05
N THR A 61 20.29 11.68 11.38
CA THR A 61 20.85 11.88 12.72
C THR A 61 19.85 12.66 13.56
N ILE A 62 19.19 12.00 14.52
CA ILE A 62 18.25 12.65 15.44
C ILE A 62 18.94 12.94 16.77
N ILE A 63 18.92 14.21 17.18
CA ILE A 63 19.50 14.67 18.45
C ILE A 63 18.38 15.24 19.32
N ASN A 64 18.13 14.59 20.46
CA ASN A 64 17.00 14.94 21.33
C ASN A 64 17.45 15.77 22.53
N HIS A 65 17.22 17.09 22.48
CA HIS A 65 17.48 18.02 23.60
C HIS A 65 16.25 18.27 24.47
N ALA A 66 15.13 17.57 24.23
CA ALA A 66 13.93 17.73 25.03
C ALA A 66 14.13 17.32 26.49
N ARG A 67 13.43 18.01 27.40
CA ARG A 67 13.61 17.84 28.85
C ARG A 67 12.28 17.80 29.56
N GLY A 68 12.12 16.79 30.42
CA GLY A 68 10.95 16.66 31.27
C GLY A 68 10.70 17.91 32.11
N GLY A 69 9.46 18.40 32.09
CA GLY A 69 9.04 19.58 32.83
C GLY A 69 9.40 20.92 32.20
N ALA A 70 10.06 20.96 31.04
CA ALA A 70 10.34 22.21 30.32
C ALA A 70 9.08 22.78 29.63
N SER A 71 9.05 24.10 29.50
CA SER A 71 8.05 24.91 28.80
C SER A 71 8.73 25.79 27.74
N SER A 72 7.96 26.45 26.87
CA SER A 72 8.50 27.37 25.85
C SER A 72 9.40 28.47 26.46
N LYS A 73 9.11 28.88 27.70
CA LYS A 73 9.90 29.84 28.47
C LYS A 73 11.12 29.20 29.16
N SER A 74 10.90 28.14 29.93
CA SER A 74 11.96 27.56 30.77
C SER A 74 13.03 26.80 29.99
N PHE A 75 12.73 26.32 28.77
CA PHE A 75 13.72 25.64 27.92
C PHE A 75 14.95 26.52 27.62
N ARG A 76 14.73 27.84 27.52
CA ARG A 76 15.81 28.82 27.36
C ARG A 76 16.57 29.08 28.65
N SER A 77 15.87 29.31 29.77
CA SER A 77 16.55 29.58 31.06
C SER A 77 17.39 28.39 31.54
N LEU A 78 17.08 27.18 31.09
CA LEU A 78 17.87 25.97 31.31
C LEU A 78 19.09 25.82 30.36
N GLY A 79 19.30 26.75 29.43
CA GLY A 79 20.38 26.71 28.44
C GLY A 79 20.25 25.60 27.39
N LEU A 80 19.06 24.98 27.26
CA LEU A 80 18.84 23.87 26.33
C LEU A 80 18.66 24.37 24.89
N TRP A 81 18.09 25.56 24.73
CA TRP A 81 17.91 26.15 23.40
C TRP A 81 19.24 26.47 22.71
N ASP A 82 20.22 27.00 23.43
CA ASP A 82 21.54 27.29 22.86
C ASP A 82 22.23 26.00 22.38
N ARG A 83 21.99 24.87 23.06
CA ARG A 83 22.48 23.55 22.62
C ARG A 83 21.79 23.10 21.33
N VAL A 84 20.47 23.30 21.20
CA VAL A 84 19.74 22.99 19.97
C VAL A 84 20.35 23.69 18.76
N LEU A 85 20.66 24.99 18.89
CA LEU A 85 21.27 25.76 17.80
C LEU A 85 22.72 25.33 17.52
N ALA A 86 23.48 24.97 18.56
CA ALA A 86 24.87 24.55 18.43
C ALA A 86 25.07 23.25 17.63
N GLU A 87 24.04 22.39 17.53
CA GLU A 87 24.08 21.14 16.75
C GLU A 87 24.16 21.35 15.22
N LYS A 88 24.00 22.59 14.73
CA LYS A 88 23.89 22.93 13.29
C LYS A 88 22.81 22.06 12.61
N PRO A 89 21.53 22.21 13.01
CA PRO A 89 20.43 21.40 12.51
C PRO A 89 20.08 21.73 11.05
N ASP A 90 19.72 20.71 10.25
CA ASP A 90 18.97 20.92 9.01
C ASP A 90 17.50 21.21 9.32
N TYR A 91 16.95 20.50 10.32
CA TYR A 91 15.60 20.67 10.82
C TYR A 91 15.56 20.74 12.35
N VAL A 92 14.65 21.55 12.89
CA VAL A 92 14.33 21.57 14.33
C VAL A 92 12.84 21.31 14.53
N LEU A 93 12.52 20.22 15.22
CA LEU A 93 11.14 19.87 15.59
C LEU A 93 10.85 20.43 16.99
N ILE A 94 9.86 21.31 17.09
CA ILE A 94 9.57 22.09 18.30
C ILE A 94 8.19 21.75 18.84
N GLN A 95 8.11 21.20 20.06
CA GLN A 95 6.85 20.85 20.73
C GLN A 95 6.81 21.34 22.18
N PHE A 96 5.90 22.27 22.48
CA PHE A 96 5.63 22.76 23.84
C PHE A 96 4.11 22.94 24.07
N GLY A 97 3.71 23.23 25.31
CA GLY A 97 2.31 23.42 25.70
C GLY A 97 1.97 22.82 27.07
N HIS A 98 2.44 21.61 27.41
CA HIS A 98 2.03 20.94 28.66
C HIS A 98 2.43 21.67 29.94
N ASN A 99 3.62 22.25 29.95
CA ASN A 99 4.17 22.96 31.12
C ASN A 99 4.01 24.48 31.02
N ASP A 100 3.47 24.95 29.90
CA ASP A 100 3.10 26.34 29.63
C ASP A 100 1.75 26.68 30.27
N GLN A 101 0.87 25.67 30.44
CA GLN A 101 -0.44 25.78 31.11
C GLN A 101 -0.36 26.45 32.51
N PRO A 102 -1.43 27.15 32.94
CA PRO A 102 -1.50 27.72 34.29
C PRO A 102 -1.25 26.69 35.41
N GLY A 103 -0.70 27.15 36.52
CA GLY A 103 -0.40 26.30 37.69
C GLY A 103 0.96 25.60 37.62
N LYS A 104 1.88 26.04 36.75
CA LYS A 104 3.23 25.48 36.60
C LYS A 104 4.36 26.38 37.12
N GLY A 105 4.00 27.43 37.87
CA GLY A 105 4.94 28.41 38.45
C GLY A 105 5.62 29.22 37.35
N GLU A 106 6.93 29.42 37.47
CA GLU A 106 7.76 30.21 36.54
C GLU A 106 7.78 29.68 35.10
N ARG A 107 7.30 28.45 34.89
CA ARG A 107 7.18 27.81 33.57
C ARG A 107 5.96 28.26 32.78
N THR A 108 4.95 28.82 33.46
CA THR A 108 3.67 29.24 32.88
C THR A 108 3.88 30.35 31.86
N THR A 109 3.15 30.28 30.75
CA THR A 109 3.10 31.32 29.70
C THR A 109 1.65 31.51 29.23
N ASP A 110 1.26 32.72 28.86
CA ASP A 110 -0.02 33.04 28.23
C ASP A 110 -0.02 32.60 26.74
N PRO A 111 -0.95 31.73 26.30
CA PRO A 111 -1.08 31.32 24.90
C PRO A 111 -1.38 32.48 23.95
N LYS A 112 -1.87 33.62 24.44
CA LYS A 112 -2.10 34.84 23.65
C LYS A 112 -0.93 35.82 23.67
N GLY A 113 0.05 35.61 24.55
CA GLY A 113 1.19 36.50 24.77
C GLY A 113 2.53 35.77 24.63
N ASP A 114 3.24 35.64 25.75
CA ASP A 114 4.63 35.18 25.79
C ASP A 114 4.84 33.77 25.20
N TYR A 115 3.84 32.88 25.20
CA TYR A 115 3.94 31.61 24.48
C TYR A 115 4.16 31.81 22.97
N ARG A 116 3.37 32.69 22.35
CA ARG A 116 3.48 33.00 20.90
C ARG A 116 4.81 33.67 20.60
N ASP A 117 5.21 34.61 21.44
CA ASP A 117 6.48 35.33 21.27
C ASP A 117 7.68 34.38 21.37
N ASN A 118 7.64 33.43 22.32
CA ASN A 118 8.65 32.39 22.43
C ASN A 118 8.72 31.50 21.18
N LEU A 119 7.57 31.07 20.65
CA LEU A 119 7.51 30.25 19.43
C LEU A 119 8.06 31.00 18.21
N LYS A 120 7.66 32.26 18.00
CA LYS A 120 8.18 33.11 16.91
C LYS A 120 9.69 33.25 17.01
N ARG A 121 10.19 33.52 18.21
CA ARG A 121 11.63 33.64 18.44
C ARG A 121 12.39 32.34 18.18
N PHE A 122 11.85 31.19 18.57
CA PHE A 122 12.45 29.89 18.21
C PHE A 122 12.54 29.71 16.69
N ILE A 123 11.47 30.03 15.96
CA ILE A 123 11.42 29.93 14.49
C ILE A 123 12.48 30.83 13.83
N GLU A 124 12.57 32.08 14.26
CA GLU A 124 13.53 33.06 13.72
C GLU A 124 14.97 32.64 13.96
N GLU A 125 15.30 32.18 15.17
CA GLU A 125 16.66 31.77 15.51
C GLU A 125 17.08 30.48 14.80
N VAL A 126 16.16 29.52 14.60
CA VAL A 126 16.43 28.32 13.78
C VAL A 126 16.74 28.72 12.34
N ARG A 127 15.95 29.63 11.75
CA ARG A 127 16.22 30.17 10.42
C ARG A 127 17.55 30.91 10.36
N GLY A 128 17.89 31.67 11.41
CA GLY A 128 19.13 32.43 11.52
C GLY A 128 20.39 31.56 11.47
N VAL A 129 20.33 30.32 11.93
CA VAL A 129 21.43 29.34 11.83
C VAL A 129 21.33 28.45 10.58
N GLY A 130 20.41 28.74 9.65
CA GLY A 130 20.22 28.01 8.40
C GLY A 130 19.32 26.76 8.50
N GLY A 131 18.78 26.46 9.69
CA GLY A 131 17.88 25.33 9.90
C GLY A 131 16.43 25.62 9.49
N LYS A 132 15.64 24.56 9.31
CA LYS A 132 14.22 24.63 8.99
C LYS A 132 13.37 24.27 10.23
N PRO A 133 12.60 25.23 10.79
CA PRO A 133 11.73 24.91 11.92
C PRO A 133 10.52 24.11 11.45
N VAL A 134 10.02 23.23 12.32
CA VAL A 134 8.74 22.54 12.18
C VAL A 134 8.07 22.56 13.56
N LEU A 135 6.85 23.07 13.63
CA LEU A 135 6.10 23.07 14.88
C LEU A 135 5.30 21.77 15.02
N ILE A 136 5.18 21.28 16.25
CA ILE A 136 4.37 20.10 16.57
C ILE A 136 3.47 20.47 17.73
N THR A 137 2.16 20.34 17.55
CA THR A 137 1.22 20.63 18.65
C THR A 137 1.38 19.59 19.76
N SER A 138 1.25 20.00 21.03
CA SER A 138 1.36 19.05 22.14
C SER A 138 0.31 17.94 22.04
N VAL A 139 0.74 16.69 22.23
CA VAL A 139 -0.14 15.51 22.25
C VAL A 139 -1.36 15.70 23.17
N ALA A 140 -2.51 15.13 22.83
CA ALA A 140 -3.67 15.16 23.71
C ALA A 140 -3.41 14.38 25.01
N ARG A 141 -3.83 14.94 26.14
CA ARG A 141 -3.91 14.18 27.38
C ARG A 141 -5.03 13.15 27.26
N ARG A 142 -4.81 11.96 27.81
CA ARG A 142 -5.79 10.86 27.83
C ARG A 142 -6.84 11.03 28.93
N THR A 143 -7.33 12.25 29.13
CA THR A 143 -8.32 12.56 30.17
C THR A 143 -9.72 12.36 29.62
N PHE A 144 -10.50 11.50 30.27
CA PHE A 144 -11.88 11.21 29.87
C PHE A 144 -12.85 11.71 30.95
N GLU A 145 -13.92 12.35 30.50
CA GLU A 145 -15.08 12.76 31.31
C GLU A 145 -16.32 12.14 30.66
N ASP A 146 -17.11 11.39 31.44
CA ASP A 146 -18.30 10.66 30.96
C ASP A 146 -18.04 9.81 29.70
N GLY A 147 -16.88 9.14 29.66
CA GLY A 147 -16.47 8.28 28.53
C GLY A 147 -16.02 9.04 27.28
N LYS A 148 -15.97 10.38 27.31
CA LYS A 148 -15.51 11.22 26.20
C LYS A 148 -14.16 11.85 26.53
N LEU A 149 -13.27 11.86 25.55
CA LEU A 149 -11.97 12.51 25.70
C LEU A 149 -12.15 14.03 25.77
N VAL A 150 -11.48 14.68 26.72
CA VAL A 150 -11.50 16.15 26.86
C VAL A 150 -10.09 16.72 26.67
N SER A 151 -10.01 17.89 26.03
CA SER A 151 -8.74 18.60 25.84
C SER A 151 -8.58 19.75 26.81
N THR A 152 -7.41 19.85 27.43
CA THR A 152 -7.02 21.01 28.26
C THR A 152 -6.04 21.94 27.54
N LEU A 153 -5.56 21.55 26.35
CA LEU A 153 -4.46 22.23 25.63
C LEU A 153 -4.94 23.10 24.47
N GLY A 154 -6.25 23.12 24.18
CA GLY A 154 -6.84 23.84 23.06
C GLY A 154 -6.25 25.24 22.81
N PRO A 155 -6.21 26.14 23.81
CA PRO A 155 -5.64 27.48 23.62
C PRO A 155 -4.19 27.50 23.12
N TYR A 156 -3.34 26.57 23.58
CA TYR A 156 -1.93 26.48 23.16
C TYR A 156 -1.77 25.85 21.78
N VAL A 157 -2.63 24.86 21.46
CA VAL A 157 -2.70 24.23 20.13
C VAL A 157 -3.08 25.28 19.08
N GLU A 158 -4.14 26.03 19.33
CA GLU A 158 -4.60 27.09 18.41
C GLU A 158 -3.58 28.22 18.31
N ALA A 159 -2.95 28.62 19.41
CA ALA A 159 -1.88 29.62 19.39
C ALA A 159 -0.69 29.17 18.52
N MET A 160 -0.25 27.91 18.65
CA MET A 160 0.85 27.37 17.85
C MET A 160 0.49 27.30 16.37
N LYS A 161 -0.70 26.80 16.01
CA LYS A 161 -1.18 26.78 14.62
C LYS A 161 -1.25 28.17 14.02
N ALA A 162 -1.74 29.15 14.78
CA ALA A 162 -1.79 30.54 14.35
C ALA A 162 -0.38 31.12 14.11
N VAL A 163 0.60 30.83 14.99
CA VAL A 163 2.01 31.22 14.76
C VAL A 163 2.59 30.52 13.53
N ALA A 164 2.33 29.22 13.35
CA ALA A 164 2.80 28.48 12.17
C ALA A 164 2.28 29.09 10.87
N ALA A 165 0.99 29.41 10.81
CA ALA A 165 0.37 30.08 9.67
C ALA A 165 0.97 31.48 9.43
N GLU A 166 1.10 32.29 10.48
CA GLU A 166 1.67 33.64 10.44
C GLU A 166 3.12 33.62 9.92
N MET A 167 3.94 32.72 10.44
CA MET A 167 5.37 32.63 10.14
C MET A 167 5.68 31.74 8.93
N LYS A 168 4.66 31.13 8.31
CA LYS A 168 4.76 30.18 7.19
C LYS A 168 5.72 29.03 7.50
N VAL A 169 5.42 28.31 8.57
CA VAL A 169 6.19 27.14 9.05
C VAL A 169 5.27 25.92 9.02
N PRO A 170 5.74 24.74 8.58
CA PRO A 170 4.95 23.51 8.68
C PRO A 170 4.55 23.22 10.12
N VAL A 171 3.31 22.73 10.32
CA VAL A 171 2.81 22.33 11.63
C VAL A 171 2.22 20.94 11.59
N ILE A 172 2.75 20.05 12.42
CA ILE A 172 2.18 18.71 12.64
C ILE A 172 1.15 18.82 13.75
N ASP A 173 -0.12 18.59 13.42
CA ASP A 173 -1.21 18.63 14.39
C ASP A 173 -1.33 17.32 15.19
N LEU A 174 -0.27 16.99 15.93
CA LEU A 174 -0.22 15.79 16.76
C LEU A 174 -1.33 15.77 17.82
N HIS A 175 -1.76 16.93 18.31
CA HIS A 175 -2.90 17.04 19.22
C HIS A 175 -4.17 16.44 18.60
N HIS A 176 -4.54 16.86 17.40
CA HIS A 176 -5.73 16.35 16.72
C HIS A 176 -5.62 14.84 16.43
N THR A 177 -4.50 14.39 15.86
CA THR A 177 -4.28 12.98 15.53
C THR A 177 -4.37 12.09 16.77
N SER A 178 -3.69 12.47 17.86
CA SER A 178 -3.75 11.71 19.11
C SER A 178 -5.10 11.79 19.81
N PHE A 179 -5.83 12.90 19.68
CA PHE A 179 -7.18 13.06 20.21
C PHE A 179 -8.16 12.11 19.51
N LEU A 180 -8.13 12.05 18.18
CA LEU A 180 -8.96 11.14 17.39
C LEU A 180 -8.66 9.68 17.74
N PHE A 181 -7.37 9.31 17.77
CA PHE A 181 -6.95 7.97 18.16
C PHE A 181 -7.49 7.59 19.54
N CYS A 182 -7.29 8.45 20.54
CA CYS A 182 -7.75 8.15 21.90
C CYS A 182 -9.28 8.10 22.01
N SER A 183 -9.98 8.94 21.25
CA SER A 183 -11.45 8.95 21.19
C SER A 183 -12.00 7.66 20.58
N GLN A 184 -11.35 7.13 19.55
CA GLN A 184 -11.75 5.88 18.88
C GLN A 184 -11.44 4.65 19.72
N MET A 185 -10.28 4.62 20.37
CA MET A 185 -9.83 3.44 21.12
C MET A 185 -10.43 3.35 22.52
N GLY A 186 -10.84 4.48 23.10
CA GLY A 186 -11.44 4.56 24.43
C GLY A 186 -10.43 4.43 25.58
N GLU A 187 -10.86 4.84 26.78
CA GLU A 187 -9.98 5.02 27.94
C GLU A 187 -9.18 3.77 28.30
N LYS A 188 -9.84 2.63 28.45
CA LYS A 188 -9.19 1.37 28.87
C LYS A 188 -8.06 0.96 27.93
N PHE A 189 -8.23 1.16 26.62
CA PHE A 189 -7.20 0.86 25.64
C PHE A 189 -6.02 1.81 25.79
N CYS A 190 -6.31 3.11 25.91
CA CYS A 190 -5.32 4.18 25.97
C CYS A 190 -4.44 4.11 27.22
N LEU A 191 -4.97 3.62 28.35
CA LEU A 191 -4.20 3.45 29.59
C LEU A 191 -3.12 2.37 29.51
N ARG A 192 -3.20 1.43 28.56
CA ARG A 192 -2.14 0.43 28.32
C ARG A 192 -0.85 1.03 27.77
N TYR A 193 -0.91 2.29 27.32
CA TYR A 193 0.22 3.04 26.78
C TYR A 193 0.78 4.08 27.74
N ALA A 194 0.25 4.15 28.96
CA ALA A 194 0.77 4.99 30.02
C ALA A 194 1.83 4.23 30.85
N PRO A 195 2.79 4.93 31.48
CA PRO A 195 3.74 4.31 32.39
C PRO A 195 3.09 3.86 33.71
N SER A 196 1.87 4.33 34.00
CA SER A 196 1.08 3.90 35.15
C SER A 196 -0.41 4.11 34.90
N ALA A 197 -1.26 3.45 35.70
CA ALA A 197 -2.72 3.55 35.57
C ALA A 197 -3.28 4.95 35.85
N THR A 198 -2.51 5.85 36.48
CA THR A 198 -2.92 7.22 36.81
C THR A 198 -2.34 8.27 35.85
N ASP A 199 -1.29 7.95 35.09
CA ASP A 199 -0.63 8.91 34.21
C ASP A 199 -1.40 9.12 32.90
N ARG A 200 -1.97 10.32 32.74
CA ARG A 200 -2.76 10.71 31.57
C ARG A 200 -1.95 11.42 30.49
N THR A 201 -0.63 11.55 30.63
CA THR A 201 0.20 12.41 29.77
C THR A 201 1.42 11.70 29.22
N HIS A 202 2.19 11.00 30.05
CA HIS A 202 3.43 10.37 29.63
C HIS A 202 3.19 8.99 29.03
N PHE A 203 4.13 8.48 28.24
CA PHE A 203 3.99 7.17 27.60
C PHE A 203 4.91 6.12 28.22
N ASN A 204 4.51 4.85 28.09
CA ASN A 204 5.48 3.77 28.05
C ASN A 204 6.09 3.65 26.64
N THR A 205 7.04 2.74 26.42
CA THR A 205 7.71 2.54 25.12
C THR A 205 6.75 2.37 23.95
N GLU A 206 5.68 1.60 24.11
CA GLU A 206 4.72 1.33 23.02
C GLU A 206 3.85 2.56 22.73
N GLY A 207 3.41 3.29 23.77
CA GLY A 207 2.75 4.58 23.58
C GLY A 207 3.65 5.60 22.88
N ALA A 208 4.94 5.63 23.22
CA ALA A 208 5.93 6.49 22.59
C ALA A 208 6.15 6.11 21.12
N ARG A 209 6.16 4.81 20.79
CA ARG A 209 6.27 4.30 19.41
C ARG A 209 5.07 4.71 18.56
N ILE A 210 3.85 4.55 19.07
CA ILE A 210 2.62 4.98 18.37
C ILE A 210 2.66 6.50 18.15
N THR A 211 3.03 7.26 19.17
CA THR A 211 3.10 8.73 19.06
C THR A 211 4.21 9.17 18.08
N ALA A 212 5.37 8.50 18.08
CA ALA A 212 6.45 8.77 17.14
C ALA A 212 6.04 8.46 15.70
N ARG A 213 5.23 7.42 15.49
CA ARG A 213 4.62 7.11 14.19
C ARG A 213 3.71 8.26 13.73
N PHE A 214 2.84 8.79 14.58
CA PHE A 214 1.99 9.93 14.24
C PHE A 214 2.81 11.17 13.85
N VAL A 215 3.94 11.41 14.54
CA VAL A 215 4.86 12.48 14.16
C VAL A 215 5.48 12.21 12.78
N ALA A 216 5.96 10.99 12.54
CA ALA A 216 6.54 10.61 11.26
C ALA A 216 5.53 10.72 10.09
N GLU A 217 4.27 10.35 10.31
CA GLU A 217 3.17 10.53 9.35
C GLU A 217 2.87 12.01 9.11
N GLY A 218 2.87 12.83 10.17
CA GLY A 218 2.77 14.28 10.05
C GLY A 218 3.93 14.88 9.24
N LEU A 219 5.17 14.42 9.45
CA LEU A 219 6.33 14.83 8.65
C LEU A 219 6.16 14.44 7.17
N GLN A 220 5.59 13.26 6.90
CA GLN A 220 5.30 12.79 5.54
C GLN A 220 4.35 13.74 4.79
N GLN A 221 3.33 14.23 5.50
CA GLN A 221 2.29 15.11 4.96
C GLN A 221 2.80 16.55 4.82
N GLU A 222 3.30 17.12 5.91
CA GLU A 222 3.57 18.56 6.04
C GLU A 222 4.96 18.97 5.59
N VAL A 223 5.90 18.02 5.47
CA VAL A 223 7.29 18.29 5.09
C VAL A 223 7.74 17.35 3.96
N PRO A 224 7.28 17.57 2.71
CA PRO A 224 7.58 16.67 1.58
C PRO A 224 9.06 16.33 1.38
N ALA A 225 9.96 17.27 1.73
CA ALA A 225 11.41 17.07 1.66
C ALA A 225 11.94 15.97 2.60
N LEU A 226 11.20 15.60 3.66
CA LEU A 226 11.55 14.53 4.58
C LEU A 226 11.03 13.15 4.15
N ARG A 227 10.15 13.07 3.13
CA ARG A 227 9.59 11.80 2.65
C ARG A 227 10.65 10.74 2.31
N PRO A 228 11.78 11.05 1.65
CA PRO A 228 12.81 10.07 1.40
C PRO A 228 13.41 9.50 2.69
N TYR A 229 13.41 10.23 3.79
CA TYR A 229 14.04 9.82 5.03
C TYR A 229 13.11 9.03 5.96
N LEU A 230 11.81 8.96 5.66
CA LEU A 230 10.79 8.31 6.48
C LEU A 230 10.67 6.80 6.19
N GLN A 231 10.38 6.05 7.25
CA GLN A 231 10.14 4.61 7.25
C GLN A 231 8.93 4.29 8.14
N LEU A 232 7.72 4.52 7.62
CA LEU A 232 6.46 4.31 8.33
C LEU A 232 6.02 2.84 8.42
N VAL A 233 6.60 2.01 7.57
CA VAL A 233 6.45 0.56 7.60
C VAL A 233 7.82 -0.04 7.87
N PRO A 234 7.92 -1.08 8.72
CA PRO A 234 9.20 -1.71 9.02
C PRO A 234 9.96 -2.03 7.73
N PRO A 235 11.30 -1.87 7.72
CA PRO A 235 12.07 -2.41 6.62
C PRO A 235 11.71 -3.89 6.46
N PRO A 236 11.73 -4.42 5.23
CA PRO A 236 11.79 -5.86 5.06
C PRO A 236 12.91 -6.42 5.97
N PRO A 237 12.74 -7.61 6.55
CA PRO A 237 13.82 -8.27 7.28
C PRO A 237 15.13 -8.24 6.51
N GLU A 238 16.26 -8.05 7.21
CA GLU A 238 17.59 -7.95 6.57
C GLU A 238 17.90 -9.17 5.68
N GLU A 239 17.29 -10.33 5.96
CA GLU A 239 17.49 -11.60 5.24
C GLU A 239 16.26 -12.06 4.45
N LEU A 240 15.57 -11.16 3.73
CA LEU A 240 14.61 -11.65 2.73
C LEU A 240 15.35 -12.36 1.57
N PRO A 241 14.82 -13.48 1.06
CA PRO A 241 15.39 -14.21 -0.08
C PRO A 241 15.12 -13.51 -1.42
N PHE A 242 14.73 -12.23 -1.39
CA PHE A 242 14.48 -11.41 -2.56
C PHE A 242 14.71 -9.93 -2.24
N ASP A 243 14.85 -9.14 -3.30
CA ASP A 243 14.79 -7.68 -3.26
C ASP A 243 13.56 -7.19 -4.04
N VAL A 244 12.99 -6.06 -3.61
CA VAL A 244 11.86 -5.41 -4.31
C VAL A 244 12.35 -4.17 -5.03
N ASN A 245 12.17 -4.13 -6.34
CA ASN A 245 12.43 -2.96 -7.17
C ASN A 245 11.12 -2.45 -7.78
N LEU A 246 10.66 -1.29 -7.29
CA LEU A 246 9.43 -0.66 -7.75
C LEU A 246 9.73 0.33 -8.89
N GLU A 247 9.03 0.18 -10.00
CA GLU A 247 9.11 1.08 -11.14
C GLU A 247 7.73 1.64 -11.50
N THR A 248 7.68 2.93 -11.85
CA THR A 248 6.53 3.53 -12.53
C THR A 248 6.75 3.45 -14.03
N ILE A 249 5.98 2.62 -14.72
CA ILE A 249 6.16 2.38 -16.17
C ILE A 249 5.30 3.30 -17.05
N HIS A 250 4.25 3.90 -16.47
CA HIS A 250 3.38 4.83 -17.18
C HIS A 250 2.60 5.71 -16.18
N ARG A 251 2.12 6.86 -16.65
CA ARG A 251 1.18 7.77 -15.94
C ARG A 251 0.15 8.25 -16.93
N GLY A 252 -1.12 8.31 -16.54
CA GLY A 252 -2.18 8.66 -17.48
C GLY A 252 -3.42 9.28 -16.85
N TYR A 253 -3.22 10.09 -15.80
CA TYR A 253 -4.32 10.79 -15.16
C TYR A 253 -4.71 12.06 -15.91
N ASP A 254 -5.95 12.12 -16.38
CA ASP A 254 -6.50 13.26 -17.13
C ASP A 254 -7.71 13.93 -16.43
N GLY A 255 -8.10 13.43 -15.24
CA GLY A 255 -9.25 13.94 -14.48
C GLY A 255 -10.62 13.42 -14.96
N GLU A 256 -10.68 12.72 -16.09
CA GLU A 256 -11.90 12.10 -16.63
C GLU A 256 -11.84 10.58 -16.58
N THR A 257 -10.66 10.04 -16.85
CA THR A 257 -10.34 8.61 -16.89
C THR A 257 -9.06 8.31 -16.11
N CYS A 258 -8.89 7.03 -15.76
CA CYS A 258 -7.64 6.52 -15.25
C CYS A 258 -7.37 5.10 -15.77
N TRP A 259 -6.11 4.72 -15.84
CA TRP A 259 -5.68 3.36 -16.09
C TRP A 259 -5.98 2.46 -14.90
N VAL A 260 -6.56 1.30 -15.17
CA VAL A 260 -6.83 0.24 -14.21
C VAL A 260 -6.45 -1.10 -14.80
N HIS A 261 -6.36 -2.10 -13.92
CA HIS A 261 -6.09 -3.49 -14.29
C HIS A 261 -4.84 -3.69 -15.16
N PRO A 262 -3.68 -3.10 -14.82
CA PRO A 262 -2.44 -3.53 -15.45
C PRO A 262 -2.16 -4.99 -15.06
N ARG A 263 -2.02 -5.83 -16.09
CA ARG A 263 -1.87 -7.28 -15.98
C ARG A 263 -0.82 -7.73 -16.97
N ALA A 264 0.32 -8.19 -16.48
CA ALA A 264 1.39 -8.70 -17.31
C ALA A 264 1.24 -10.19 -17.60
N GLY A 265 1.78 -10.61 -18.76
CA GLY A 265 2.09 -12.00 -19.07
C GLY A 265 3.44 -12.07 -19.77
N ALA A 266 4.30 -12.97 -19.31
CA ALA A 266 5.62 -13.16 -19.87
C ALA A 266 5.61 -14.27 -20.93
N ILE A 267 6.22 -13.99 -22.08
CA ILE A 267 6.49 -14.96 -23.15
C ILE A 267 7.93 -15.44 -22.96
N PRO A 268 8.16 -16.73 -22.66
CA PRO A 268 9.49 -17.25 -22.41
C PRO A 268 10.43 -17.12 -23.61
N GLY A 269 11.70 -16.86 -23.33
CA GLY A 269 12.81 -16.77 -24.28
C GLY A 269 14.12 -16.52 -23.53
N PRO A 270 15.28 -16.45 -24.21
CA PRO A 270 16.56 -16.12 -23.58
C PRO A 270 16.49 -14.80 -22.78
N THR A 271 15.78 -13.82 -23.35
CA THR A 271 15.26 -12.65 -22.65
C THR A 271 13.73 -12.71 -22.79
N PRO A 272 12.98 -12.90 -21.70
CA PRO A 272 11.52 -12.92 -21.77
C PRO A 272 10.96 -11.59 -22.29
N SER A 273 10.00 -11.68 -23.20
CA SER A 273 9.15 -10.56 -23.59
C SER A 273 7.95 -10.48 -22.65
N VAL A 274 7.53 -9.28 -22.26
CA VAL A 274 6.36 -9.10 -21.38
C VAL A 274 5.32 -8.25 -22.09
N VAL A 275 4.10 -8.79 -22.18
CA VAL A 275 2.92 -8.12 -22.69
C VAL A 275 2.03 -7.74 -21.50
N LEU A 276 1.79 -6.44 -21.32
CA LEU A 276 0.96 -5.90 -20.26
C LEU A 276 -0.34 -5.37 -20.85
N THR A 277 -1.48 -5.86 -20.37
CA THR A 277 -2.79 -5.32 -20.71
C THR A 277 -3.30 -4.39 -19.62
N MET A 278 -3.98 -3.30 -19.97
CA MET A 278 -4.66 -2.40 -19.03
C MET A 278 -5.87 -1.71 -19.69
N GLN A 279 -6.74 -1.08 -18.92
CA GLN A 279 -7.95 -0.42 -19.46
C GLN A 279 -8.10 0.99 -18.92
N LYS A 280 -8.62 1.91 -19.74
CA LYS A 280 -9.17 3.17 -19.23
C LYS A 280 -10.51 2.87 -18.52
N LEU A 281 -10.67 3.46 -17.35
CA LEU A 281 -11.91 3.52 -16.58
C LEU A 281 -12.45 4.95 -16.58
N LEU A 282 -13.74 5.12 -16.84
CA LEU A 282 -14.43 6.41 -16.66
C LEU A 282 -14.66 6.71 -15.18
N LEU A 283 -14.16 7.86 -14.69
CA LEU A 283 -14.17 8.21 -13.26
C LEU A 283 -15.54 8.62 -12.73
N THR A 284 -16.46 9.06 -13.59
CA THR A 284 -17.83 9.43 -13.21
C THR A 284 -18.76 8.21 -13.05
N GLY A 285 -18.33 7.02 -13.47
CA GLY A 285 -19.09 5.78 -13.37
C GLY A 285 -18.41 4.73 -12.47
N SER A 286 -19.14 3.70 -12.05
CA SER A 286 -18.54 2.52 -11.40
C SER A 286 -18.27 1.46 -12.45
N ASP A 287 -17.02 1.03 -12.57
CA ASP A 287 -16.61 -0.12 -13.40
C ASP A 287 -16.95 0.03 -14.90
N VAL A 288 -16.85 1.26 -15.43
CA VAL A 288 -17.09 1.57 -16.85
C VAL A 288 -15.76 1.55 -17.62
N PHE A 289 -15.40 0.37 -18.13
CA PHE A 289 -14.12 0.12 -18.79
C PHE A 289 -14.19 0.28 -20.31
N PHE A 290 -13.19 0.90 -20.91
CA PHE A 290 -13.02 1.00 -22.36
C PHE A 290 -12.19 -0.16 -22.92
N ALA A 291 -11.77 -0.08 -24.18
CA ALA A 291 -10.98 -1.13 -24.82
C ALA A 291 -9.71 -1.46 -24.01
N LEU A 292 -9.33 -2.73 -24.00
CA LEU A 292 -8.03 -3.14 -23.50
C LEU A 292 -6.93 -2.50 -24.36
N ASN A 293 -5.92 -2.01 -23.68
CA ASN A 293 -4.71 -1.44 -24.24
C ASN A 293 -3.55 -2.36 -23.88
N GLU A 294 -2.53 -2.37 -24.74
CA GLU A 294 -1.31 -3.13 -24.56
C GLU A 294 -0.11 -2.21 -24.41
N MET A 295 0.74 -2.51 -23.44
CA MET A 295 2.13 -2.06 -23.40
C MET A 295 3.03 -3.29 -23.45
N ARG A 296 4.23 -3.14 -24.00
CA ARG A 296 5.16 -4.25 -24.17
C ARG A 296 6.58 -3.86 -23.82
N THR A 297 7.35 -4.82 -23.31
CA THR A 297 8.80 -4.76 -23.22
C THR A 297 9.44 -6.05 -23.75
N ASP A 298 10.56 -5.91 -24.45
CA ASP A 298 11.38 -7.01 -24.97
C ASP A 298 12.77 -7.07 -24.28
N ASP A 299 12.98 -6.26 -23.24
CA ASP A 299 14.28 -6.07 -22.57
C ASP A 299 14.18 -6.07 -21.04
N LEU A 300 13.19 -6.78 -20.51
CA LEU A 300 12.86 -6.84 -19.09
C LEU A 300 12.60 -5.45 -18.50
N GLY A 301 11.80 -4.66 -19.21
CA GLY A 301 11.27 -3.36 -18.77
C GLY A 301 12.28 -2.22 -18.72
N LYS A 302 13.44 -2.34 -19.38
CA LYS A 302 14.33 -1.17 -19.58
C LYS A 302 13.67 -0.17 -20.52
N THR A 303 12.94 -0.66 -21.51
CA THR A 303 12.08 0.15 -22.39
C THR A 303 10.68 -0.44 -22.45
N TRP A 304 9.70 0.44 -22.63
CA TRP A 304 8.29 0.09 -22.76
C TRP A 304 7.72 0.78 -24.01
N SER A 305 6.85 0.06 -24.74
CA SER A 305 6.03 0.69 -25.77
C SER A 305 4.96 1.59 -25.14
N GLU A 306 4.54 2.62 -25.88
CA GLU A 306 3.34 3.37 -25.51
C GLU A 306 2.09 2.47 -25.50
N PRO A 307 1.04 2.83 -24.72
CA PRO A 307 -0.21 2.10 -24.72
C PRO A 307 -0.85 2.07 -26.11
N LYS A 308 -1.08 0.86 -26.64
CA LYS A 308 -1.76 0.62 -27.92
C LYS A 308 -3.17 0.08 -27.66
N PRO A 309 -4.24 0.76 -28.09
CA PRO A 309 -5.60 0.25 -27.93
C PRO A 309 -5.88 -0.93 -28.88
N HIS A 310 -6.64 -1.90 -28.40
CA HIS A 310 -7.12 -3.06 -29.15
C HIS A 310 -8.63 -2.99 -29.35
N GLU A 311 -9.12 -1.94 -30.03
CA GLU A 311 -10.57 -1.70 -30.18
C GLU A 311 -11.30 -2.80 -30.97
N GLU A 312 -10.70 -3.27 -32.06
CA GLU A 312 -11.33 -4.27 -32.94
C GLU A 312 -11.34 -5.68 -32.32
N THR A 313 -10.32 -6.01 -31.53
CA THR A 313 -10.11 -7.37 -31.03
C THR A 313 -10.55 -7.51 -29.58
N LEU A 314 -10.14 -6.58 -28.72
CA LEU A 314 -10.39 -6.55 -27.28
C LEU A 314 -11.35 -5.44 -26.83
N GLY A 315 -11.99 -4.73 -27.76
CA GLY A 315 -12.90 -3.63 -27.46
C GLY A 315 -14.32 -4.06 -27.07
N ARG A 316 -15.13 -3.03 -26.85
CA ARG A 316 -16.58 -3.12 -26.59
C ARG A 316 -17.30 -3.61 -27.83
N ARG A 317 -18.39 -4.35 -27.64
CA ARG A 317 -19.29 -4.82 -28.70
C ARG A 317 -20.72 -4.37 -28.40
N THR A 318 -21.42 -3.92 -29.42
CA THR A 318 -22.86 -3.60 -29.32
C THR A 318 -23.67 -4.83 -29.65
N LYS A 319 -24.55 -5.24 -28.73
CA LYS A 319 -25.52 -6.31 -28.97
C LYS A 319 -26.69 -5.80 -29.82
N PRO A 320 -27.47 -6.70 -30.45
CA PRO A 320 -28.64 -6.31 -31.24
C PRO A 320 -29.69 -5.49 -30.48
N ASP A 321 -29.77 -5.64 -29.16
CA ASP A 321 -30.68 -4.90 -28.28
C ASP A 321 -30.14 -3.52 -27.85
N GLY A 322 -28.97 -3.11 -28.35
CA GLY A 322 -28.30 -1.85 -28.00
C GLY A 322 -27.42 -1.91 -26.74
N THR A 323 -27.46 -3.02 -25.98
CA THR A 323 -26.60 -3.22 -24.82
C THR A 323 -25.14 -3.33 -25.25
N ILE A 324 -24.22 -2.70 -24.51
CA ILE A 324 -22.79 -2.85 -24.74
C ILE A 324 -22.23 -3.97 -23.88
N ILE A 325 -21.45 -4.88 -24.46
CA ILE A 325 -20.68 -5.90 -23.73
C ILE A 325 -19.18 -5.67 -23.93
N ALA A 326 -18.39 -5.85 -22.87
CA ALA A 326 -16.94 -5.71 -22.91
C ALA A 326 -16.25 -6.82 -22.13
N ALA A 327 -15.00 -7.12 -22.47
CA ALA A 327 -14.11 -7.87 -21.60
C ALA A 327 -13.46 -6.93 -20.57
N CYS A 328 -13.32 -7.38 -19.33
CA CYS A 328 -12.56 -6.69 -18.29
C CYS A 328 -11.90 -7.68 -17.34
N ASP A 329 -11.10 -7.16 -16.41
CA ASP A 329 -10.30 -7.95 -15.46
C ASP A 329 -9.39 -8.98 -16.16
N PHE A 330 -8.90 -8.63 -17.35
CA PHE A 330 -8.25 -9.52 -18.28
C PHE A 330 -6.78 -9.73 -17.93
N THR A 331 -6.38 -10.98 -17.68
CA THR A 331 -5.05 -11.36 -17.22
C THR A 331 -4.36 -12.29 -18.22
N PRO A 332 -3.29 -11.83 -18.89
CA PRO A 332 -2.44 -12.66 -19.75
C PRO A 332 -1.64 -13.70 -18.94
N LYS A 333 -1.58 -14.94 -19.42
CA LYS A 333 -0.66 -15.96 -18.89
C LYS A 333 -0.20 -16.92 -19.98
N TRP A 334 1.09 -17.22 -19.99
CA TRP A 334 1.69 -18.14 -20.96
C TRP A 334 1.25 -19.57 -20.68
N HIS A 335 0.76 -20.23 -21.72
CA HIS A 335 0.39 -21.63 -21.68
C HIS A 335 1.48 -22.46 -22.37
N ALA A 336 2.34 -23.09 -21.56
CA ALA A 336 3.54 -23.77 -22.04
C ALA A 336 3.25 -24.86 -23.09
N LYS A 337 2.16 -25.63 -22.90
CA LYS A 337 1.83 -26.76 -23.79
C LYS A 337 1.45 -26.31 -25.21
N SER A 338 0.77 -25.17 -25.35
CA SER A 338 0.37 -24.66 -26.67
C SER A 338 1.33 -23.62 -27.24
N GLY A 339 2.26 -23.10 -26.44
CA GLY A 339 3.18 -22.05 -26.87
C GLY A 339 2.47 -20.73 -27.17
N LYS A 340 1.42 -20.42 -26.42
CA LYS A 340 0.60 -19.22 -26.62
C LYS A 340 0.41 -18.45 -25.32
N LEU A 341 0.39 -17.12 -25.43
CA LEU A 341 -0.07 -16.26 -24.35
C LEU A 341 -1.62 -16.21 -24.42
N LEU A 342 -2.26 -16.78 -23.42
CA LEU A 342 -3.71 -16.82 -23.28
C LEU A 342 -4.14 -15.83 -22.20
N GLY A 343 -4.96 -14.87 -22.57
CA GLY A 343 -5.58 -13.96 -21.61
C GLY A 343 -6.98 -14.41 -21.24
N THR A 344 -7.30 -14.30 -19.95
CA THR A 344 -8.61 -14.66 -19.39
C THR A 344 -9.13 -13.53 -18.51
N GLY A 345 -10.43 -13.26 -18.58
CA GLY A 345 -11.13 -12.30 -17.73
C GLY A 345 -12.61 -12.65 -17.65
N HIS A 346 -13.46 -11.66 -17.50
CA HIS A 346 -14.91 -11.85 -17.63
C HIS A 346 -15.54 -10.79 -18.52
N THR A 347 -16.83 -10.97 -18.81
CA THR A 347 -17.63 -9.96 -19.47
C THR A 347 -18.30 -9.01 -18.47
N VAL A 348 -18.58 -7.80 -18.93
CA VAL A 348 -19.41 -6.81 -18.25
C VAL A 348 -20.36 -6.20 -19.27
N GLN A 349 -21.55 -5.81 -18.82
CA GLN A 349 -22.59 -5.25 -19.70
C GLN A 349 -23.00 -3.86 -19.23
N TYR A 350 -23.20 -2.96 -20.20
CA TYR A 350 -23.54 -1.56 -19.96
C TYR A 350 -24.79 -1.15 -20.70
N GLU A 351 -25.55 -0.28 -20.04
CA GLU A 351 -26.60 0.53 -20.65
C GLU A 351 -26.30 1.99 -20.32
N ASN A 352 -26.22 2.86 -21.34
CA ASN A 352 -25.91 4.29 -21.17
C ASN A 352 -24.64 4.57 -20.33
N ASN A 353 -23.56 3.81 -20.58
CA ASN A 353 -22.31 3.85 -19.82
C ASN A 353 -22.50 3.65 -18.30
N LYS A 354 -23.48 2.84 -17.91
CA LYS A 354 -23.65 2.34 -16.54
C LYS A 354 -23.67 0.83 -16.57
N VAL A 355 -22.96 0.20 -15.62
CA VAL A 355 -23.03 -1.25 -15.45
C VAL A 355 -24.47 -1.64 -15.17
N MET A 356 -25.00 -2.58 -15.95
CA MET A 356 -26.36 -3.08 -15.75
C MET A 356 -26.51 -3.72 -14.38
N HIS A 357 -27.71 -3.66 -13.82
CA HIS A 357 -28.01 -4.37 -12.59
C HIS A 357 -28.10 -5.89 -12.86
N ASN A 358 -27.32 -6.69 -12.12
CA ASN A 358 -27.29 -8.16 -12.21
C ASN A 358 -27.10 -8.72 -13.64
N PRO A 359 -26.06 -8.32 -14.39
CA PRO A 359 -25.90 -8.75 -15.77
C PRO A 359 -25.49 -10.22 -15.82
N GLN A 360 -25.87 -10.91 -16.91
CA GLN A 360 -25.26 -12.18 -17.24
C GLN A 360 -23.76 -11.98 -17.49
N ARG A 361 -22.93 -12.78 -16.83
CA ARG A 361 -21.47 -12.71 -16.91
C ARG A 361 -20.95 -14.04 -17.45
N SER A 362 -19.89 -13.98 -18.25
CA SER A 362 -19.18 -15.14 -18.77
C SER A 362 -17.67 -14.93 -18.66
N THR A 363 -16.91 -16.02 -18.58
CA THR A 363 -15.44 -15.96 -18.75
C THR A 363 -15.11 -15.55 -20.17
N ALA A 364 -14.38 -14.44 -20.33
CA ALA A 364 -13.87 -13.97 -21.61
C ALA A 364 -12.43 -14.46 -21.79
N TYR A 365 -12.02 -14.79 -23.01
CA TYR A 365 -10.64 -15.15 -23.32
C TYR A 365 -10.21 -14.68 -24.72
N ALA A 366 -8.92 -14.45 -24.90
CA ALA A 366 -8.30 -14.17 -26.19
C ALA A 366 -6.86 -14.70 -26.23
N VAL A 367 -6.35 -14.95 -27.43
CA VAL A 367 -5.01 -15.50 -27.64
C VAL A 367 -4.14 -14.45 -28.32
N TYR A 368 -2.93 -14.27 -27.80
CA TYR A 368 -1.96 -13.38 -28.41
C TYR A 368 -1.23 -14.06 -29.58
N ASP A 369 -1.11 -13.34 -30.68
CA ASP A 369 -0.21 -13.66 -31.77
C ASP A 369 1.09 -12.88 -31.61
N GLU A 370 2.15 -13.58 -31.21
CA GLU A 370 3.47 -12.98 -30.98
C GLU A 370 4.11 -12.42 -32.26
N LYS A 371 3.83 -13.03 -33.42
CA LYS A 371 4.42 -12.60 -34.69
C LYS A 371 3.76 -11.31 -35.17
N GLU A 372 2.43 -11.26 -35.12
CA GLU A 372 1.65 -10.10 -35.56
C GLU A 372 1.50 -9.04 -34.45
N ARG A 373 1.96 -9.32 -33.22
CA ARG A 373 1.88 -8.45 -32.04
C ARG A 373 0.47 -7.91 -31.82
N THR A 374 -0.49 -8.84 -31.81
CA THR A 374 -1.92 -8.53 -31.69
C THR A 374 -2.67 -9.63 -30.98
N TRP A 375 -3.85 -9.31 -30.44
CA TRP A 375 -4.76 -10.28 -29.85
C TRP A 375 -5.80 -10.76 -30.85
N SER A 376 -6.22 -12.00 -30.75
CA SER A 376 -7.44 -12.46 -31.40
C SER A 376 -8.65 -11.70 -30.86
N SER A 377 -9.74 -11.59 -31.64
CA SER A 377 -11.01 -11.14 -31.10
C SER A 377 -11.43 -12.01 -29.90
N TRP A 378 -11.80 -11.38 -28.77
CA TRP A 378 -12.15 -12.15 -27.57
C TRP A 378 -13.38 -13.03 -27.78
N SER A 379 -13.37 -14.20 -27.18
CA SER A 379 -14.49 -15.16 -27.15
C SER A 379 -14.91 -15.43 -25.71
N THR A 380 -16.00 -16.16 -25.51
CA THR A 380 -16.45 -16.58 -24.18
C THR A 380 -16.31 -18.09 -24.03
N LEU A 381 -15.93 -18.54 -22.84
CA LEU A 381 -15.93 -19.96 -22.49
C LEU A 381 -17.37 -20.48 -22.49
N ASP A 382 -17.63 -21.52 -23.29
CA ASP A 382 -18.92 -22.21 -23.26
C ASP A 382 -19.02 -23.05 -21.97
N MET A 383 -20.01 -22.71 -21.14
CA MET A 383 -20.24 -23.31 -19.83
C MET A 383 -21.51 -24.18 -19.86
N PRO A 384 -21.60 -25.23 -19.02
CA PRO A 384 -22.86 -25.96 -18.85
C PRO A 384 -24.01 -25.01 -18.53
N LYS A 385 -25.18 -25.23 -19.16
CA LYS A 385 -26.40 -24.40 -18.98
C LYS A 385 -27.09 -24.62 -17.63
N ALA A 386 -26.32 -24.70 -16.55
CA ALA A 386 -26.83 -24.83 -15.19
C ALA A 386 -27.25 -23.45 -14.65
N ALA A 387 -28.40 -23.38 -13.99
CA ALA A 387 -28.95 -22.12 -13.44
C ALA A 387 -27.97 -21.40 -12.50
N LYS A 388 -27.15 -22.14 -11.76
CA LYS A 388 -26.13 -21.56 -10.87
C LYS A 388 -25.07 -20.73 -11.58
N PHE A 389 -24.86 -20.92 -12.89
CA PHE A 389 -23.83 -20.20 -13.66
C PHE A 389 -24.35 -18.97 -14.41
N PHE A 390 -25.54 -18.47 -14.06
CA PHE A 390 -26.14 -17.27 -14.65
C PHE A 390 -25.16 -16.08 -14.67
N ASN A 391 -24.52 -15.78 -13.55
CA ASN A 391 -23.42 -14.83 -13.48
C ASN A 391 -22.16 -15.59 -13.10
N SER A 392 -21.30 -15.92 -14.07
CA SER A 392 -20.07 -16.69 -13.83
C SER A 392 -18.89 -16.14 -14.60
N GLY A 393 -17.71 -16.05 -14.00
CA GLY A 393 -16.54 -15.54 -14.72
C GLY A 393 -15.21 -15.64 -13.97
N ALA A 394 -14.14 -15.53 -14.74
CA ALA A 394 -12.75 -15.57 -14.30
C ALA A 394 -12.11 -14.16 -14.26
N GLY A 395 -12.77 -13.18 -13.61
CA GLY A 395 -12.20 -11.83 -13.45
C GLY A 395 -11.32 -11.72 -12.21
N CYS A 396 -10.14 -11.11 -12.35
CA CYS A 396 -9.17 -10.95 -11.26
C CYS A 396 -8.78 -12.27 -10.58
N VAL A 397 -8.75 -13.35 -11.35
CA VAL A 397 -8.37 -14.67 -10.85
C VAL A 397 -6.94 -15.01 -11.25
N GLN A 398 -6.30 -15.89 -10.49
CA GLN A 398 -5.03 -16.52 -10.88
C GLN A 398 -5.29 -17.98 -11.19
N ARG A 399 -5.02 -18.40 -12.42
CA ARG A 399 -5.17 -19.79 -12.87
C ARG A 399 -3.86 -20.58 -12.73
N PHE A 400 -3.96 -21.90 -12.75
CA PHE A 400 -2.81 -22.80 -12.80
C PHE A 400 -2.90 -23.70 -14.04
N ASP A 401 -1.79 -23.88 -14.76
CA ASP A 401 -1.74 -24.71 -15.97
C ASP A 401 -1.00 -26.01 -15.59
N LEU A 402 -1.65 -27.17 -15.74
CA LEU A 402 -1.12 -28.49 -15.40
C LEU A 402 -0.09 -28.97 -16.43
N GLU A 403 0.74 -29.94 -16.05
CA GLU A 403 1.80 -30.49 -16.91
C GLU A 403 1.28 -31.05 -18.24
N ASN A 404 0.06 -31.60 -18.24
CA ASN A 404 -0.58 -32.14 -19.43
C ASN A 404 -1.11 -31.04 -20.38
N GLY A 405 -1.15 -29.78 -19.94
CA GLY A 405 -1.72 -28.63 -20.66
C GLY A 405 -3.20 -28.37 -20.37
N ASP A 406 -3.81 -29.07 -19.40
CA ASP A 406 -5.10 -28.66 -18.89
C ASP A 406 -4.95 -27.44 -17.98
N ILE A 407 -5.93 -26.57 -17.99
CA ILE A 407 -5.96 -25.34 -17.22
C ILE A 407 -6.93 -25.52 -16.05
N LEU A 408 -6.44 -25.34 -14.83
CA LEU A 408 -7.24 -25.14 -13.64
C LEU A 408 -7.61 -23.66 -13.54
N LEU A 409 -8.83 -23.34 -13.96
CA LEU A 409 -9.36 -21.98 -14.02
C LEU A 409 -10.38 -21.77 -12.89
N PRO A 410 -10.01 -21.11 -11.78
CA PRO A 410 -10.98 -20.78 -10.76
C PRO A 410 -11.93 -19.69 -11.28
N ILE A 411 -13.22 -19.86 -11.00
CA ILE A 411 -14.27 -18.89 -11.30
C ILE A 411 -15.05 -18.55 -10.04
N TYR A 412 -15.71 -17.40 -10.05
CA TYR A 412 -16.77 -17.11 -9.09
C TYR A 412 -18.09 -16.96 -9.83
N PHE A 413 -19.16 -17.40 -9.18
CA PHE A 413 -20.47 -17.48 -9.80
C PHE A 413 -21.63 -17.32 -8.81
N LYS A 414 -22.80 -16.99 -9.34
CA LYS A 414 -24.07 -17.05 -8.63
C LYS A 414 -25.23 -17.25 -9.61
N GLY A 415 -26.32 -17.86 -9.13
CA GLY A 415 -27.56 -17.96 -9.87
C GLY A 415 -28.25 -16.61 -10.01
N ASP A 416 -29.31 -16.59 -10.82
CA ASP A 416 -30.18 -15.41 -10.89
C ASP A 416 -30.95 -15.24 -9.57
N GLY A 417 -31.03 -14.02 -9.06
CA GLY A 417 -31.60 -13.71 -7.74
C GLY A 417 -30.75 -14.12 -6.53
N ASP A 418 -29.69 -14.92 -6.70
CA ASP A 418 -28.83 -15.34 -5.59
C ASP A 418 -28.07 -14.15 -4.99
N LYS A 419 -27.99 -14.15 -3.66
CA LYS A 419 -27.32 -13.10 -2.88
C LYS A 419 -25.79 -13.26 -2.86
N TYR A 420 -25.30 -14.49 -2.74
CA TYR A 420 -23.90 -14.78 -2.49
C TYR A 420 -23.22 -15.36 -3.73
N TYR A 421 -22.04 -14.85 -4.05
CA TYR A 421 -21.11 -15.51 -4.96
C TYR A 421 -20.49 -16.72 -4.26
N ASN A 422 -20.30 -17.77 -5.06
CA ASN A 422 -19.59 -18.99 -4.72
C ASN A 422 -18.38 -19.13 -5.64
N VAL A 423 -17.40 -19.95 -5.25
CA VAL A 423 -16.21 -20.24 -6.06
C VAL A 423 -16.18 -21.72 -6.42
N THR A 424 -15.75 -22.05 -7.64
CA THR A 424 -15.36 -23.41 -8.03
C THR A 424 -14.15 -23.34 -8.95
N VAL A 425 -13.40 -24.43 -9.06
CA VAL A 425 -12.29 -24.55 -10.00
C VAL A 425 -12.71 -25.41 -11.18
N LEU A 426 -12.59 -24.85 -12.38
CA LEU A 426 -12.84 -25.56 -13.63
C LEU A 426 -11.55 -26.25 -14.08
N ARG A 427 -11.65 -27.45 -14.66
CA ARG A 427 -10.62 -27.99 -15.54
C ARG A 427 -11.02 -27.69 -16.98
N CYS A 428 -10.13 -27.07 -17.73
CA CYS A 428 -10.35 -26.69 -19.13
C CYS A 428 -9.23 -27.23 -20.04
N ALA A 429 -9.58 -27.67 -21.24
CA ALA A 429 -8.61 -27.91 -22.30
C ALA A 429 -8.32 -26.61 -23.05
N PHE A 430 -7.08 -26.43 -23.52
CA PHE A 430 -6.72 -25.34 -24.42
C PHE A 430 -5.81 -25.84 -25.56
N ASP A 431 -6.29 -25.72 -26.80
CA ASP A 431 -5.60 -26.20 -28.01
C ASP A 431 -4.69 -25.14 -28.67
N GLY A 432 -4.52 -23.98 -28.02
CA GLY A 432 -3.82 -22.83 -28.58
C GLY A 432 -4.72 -21.81 -29.28
N LYS A 433 -6.01 -22.11 -29.46
CA LYS A 433 -7.01 -21.20 -30.03
C LYS A 433 -8.29 -21.13 -29.18
N THR A 434 -8.79 -22.28 -28.75
CA THR A 434 -10.09 -22.42 -28.10
C THR A 434 -9.91 -22.96 -26.67
N LEU A 435 -10.48 -22.24 -25.71
CA LEU A 435 -10.61 -22.70 -24.33
C LEU A 435 -11.92 -23.47 -24.17
N LYS A 436 -11.85 -24.71 -23.67
CA LYS A 436 -13.01 -25.61 -23.56
C LYS A 436 -13.17 -26.16 -22.14
N TYR A 437 -14.38 -26.05 -21.59
CA TYR A 437 -14.74 -26.68 -20.32
C TYR A 437 -14.64 -28.22 -20.42
N ILE A 438 -14.06 -28.86 -19.38
CA ILE A 438 -14.04 -30.32 -19.23
C ILE A 438 -14.92 -30.72 -18.04
N GLU A 439 -14.56 -30.25 -16.86
CA GLU A 439 -15.23 -30.56 -15.58
C GLU A 439 -14.99 -29.44 -14.56
N GLN A 440 -15.52 -29.61 -13.36
CA GLN A 440 -15.35 -28.67 -12.25
C GLN A 440 -15.28 -29.42 -10.91
N GLY A 441 -14.66 -28.78 -9.93
CA GLY A 441 -14.59 -29.27 -8.56
C GLY A 441 -15.83 -28.99 -7.71
N ASN A 442 -15.66 -29.06 -6.39
CA ASN A 442 -16.72 -28.70 -5.45
C ASN A 442 -16.96 -27.18 -5.40
N ASP A 443 -18.15 -26.78 -4.92
CA ASP A 443 -18.51 -25.38 -4.75
C ASP A 443 -18.10 -24.90 -3.34
N LEU A 444 -17.32 -23.82 -3.27
CA LEU A 444 -16.93 -23.12 -2.05
C LEU A 444 -17.91 -21.98 -1.77
N LYS A 445 -18.45 -21.94 -0.55
CA LYS A 445 -19.56 -21.06 -0.16
C LYS A 445 -19.27 -20.33 1.14
N LEU A 446 -19.83 -19.13 1.27
CA LEU A 446 -19.80 -18.34 2.50
C LEU A 446 -21.00 -17.39 2.53
N GLU A 447 -21.83 -17.46 3.56
CA GLU A 447 -23.01 -16.59 3.71
C GLU A 447 -22.67 -15.29 4.46
N SER A 448 -21.66 -14.56 3.97
CA SER A 448 -21.23 -13.27 4.52
C SER A 448 -20.96 -12.26 3.40
N GLY A 449 -21.38 -11.01 3.57
CA GLY A 449 -21.22 -9.97 2.55
C GLY A 449 -21.80 -10.41 1.21
N ARG A 450 -20.98 -10.32 0.15
CA ARG A 450 -21.29 -10.84 -1.20
C ARG A 450 -20.90 -12.30 -1.43
N GLY A 451 -20.50 -13.04 -0.41
CA GLY A 451 -19.97 -14.40 -0.55
C GLY A 451 -18.46 -14.44 -0.82
N VAL A 452 -17.98 -15.48 -1.47
CA VAL A 452 -16.57 -15.63 -1.87
C VAL A 452 -16.41 -15.40 -3.36
N TYR A 453 -15.36 -14.68 -3.75
CA TYR A 453 -15.11 -14.30 -5.15
C TYR A 453 -13.64 -13.94 -5.39
N GLU A 454 -13.28 -13.64 -6.64
CA GLU A 454 -11.91 -13.29 -7.09
C GLU A 454 -10.80 -14.22 -6.55
N PRO A 455 -10.89 -15.54 -6.79
CA PRO A 455 -9.94 -16.51 -6.26
C PRO A 455 -8.57 -16.48 -6.93
N SER A 456 -7.51 -16.72 -6.16
CA SER A 456 -6.15 -16.94 -6.65
C SER A 456 -5.68 -18.37 -6.35
N LEU A 457 -5.31 -19.10 -7.40
CA LEU A 457 -4.82 -20.48 -7.33
C LEU A 457 -3.31 -20.54 -7.53
N THR A 458 -2.63 -21.35 -6.72
CA THR A 458 -1.26 -21.81 -6.97
C THR A 458 -1.07 -23.28 -6.54
N ARG A 459 0.06 -23.87 -6.92
CA ARG A 459 0.53 -25.16 -6.43
C ARG A 459 1.93 -25.01 -5.85
N TYR A 460 2.12 -25.51 -4.63
CA TYR A 460 3.42 -25.50 -3.95
C TYR A 460 3.65 -26.85 -3.26
N GLN A 461 4.82 -27.45 -3.49
CA GLN A 461 5.18 -28.76 -2.94
C GLN A 461 4.11 -29.85 -3.13
N GLY A 462 3.48 -29.88 -4.31
CA GLY A 462 2.46 -30.87 -4.67
C GLY A 462 1.03 -30.55 -4.22
N ARG A 463 0.84 -29.60 -3.30
CA ARG A 463 -0.48 -29.19 -2.80
C ARG A 463 -0.97 -27.92 -3.48
N PHE A 464 -2.28 -27.83 -3.70
CA PHE A 464 -2.93 -26.64 -4.26
C PHE A 464 -3.47 -25.74 -3.14
N TYR A 465 -3.36 -24.44 -3.36
CA TYR A 465 -3.78 -23.40 -2.43
C TYR A 465 -4.66 -22.39 -3.15
N LEU A 466 -5.79 -22.03 -2.53
CA LEU A 466 -6.78 -21.13 -3.11
C LEU A 466 -7.11 -20.02 -2.11
N THR A 467 -6.89 -18.77 -2.52
CA THR A 467 -7.38 -17.62 -1.75
C THR A 467 -8.81 -17.28 -2.16
N LEU A 468 -9.55 -16.64 -1.26
CA LEU A 468 -10.93 -16.24 -1.49
C LEU A 468 -11.14 -14.84 -0.89
N ARG A 469 -11.51 -13.89 -1.76
CA ARG A 469 -11.91 -12.55 -1.33
C ARG A 469 -13.33 -12.58 -0.77
N ASN A 470 -13.55 -11.81 0.29
CA ASN A 470 -14.86 -11.51 0.84
C ASN A 470 -14.90 -10.07 1.39
N ASP A 471 -16.09 -9.54 1.65
CA ASP A 471 -16.28 -8.14 2.09
C ASP A 471 -15.87 -7.88 3.54
N THR A 472 -15.79 -8.91 4.38
CA THR A 472 -15.61 -8.79 5.84
C THR A 472 -14.28 -9.30 6.34
N ALA A 473 -13.74 -10.33 5.67
CA ALA A 473 -12.44 -10.92 5.93
C ALA A 473 -11.95 -11.57 4.62
N ALA A 474 -10.77 -12.16 4.65
CA ALA A 474 -10.25 -12.96 3.56
C ALA A 474 -9.96 -14.37 4.01
N TYR A 475 -10.04 -15.31 3.07
CA TYR A 475 -10.01 -16.73 3.38
C TYR A 475 -9.02 -17.49 2.49
N VAL A 476 -8.65 -18.68 2.95
CA VAL A 476 -7.80 -19.63 2.25
C VAL A 476 -8.31 -21.05 2.44
N THR A 477 -8.09 -21.89 1.44
CA THR A 477 -8.31 -23.34 1.51
C THR A 477 -7.26 -24.05 0.65
N THR A 478 -7.24 -25.38 0.72
CA THR A 478 -6.29 -26.24 0.03
C THR A 478 -6.94 -27.45 -0.60
N SER A 479 -6.26 -28.04 -1.57
CA SER A 479 -6.66 -29.25 -2.27
C SER A 479 -5.42 -30.09 -2.64
N GLU A 480 -5.60 -31.40 -2.77
CA GLU A 480 -4.57 -32.30 -3.28
C GLU A 480 -4.60 -32.42 -4.82
N ASP A 481 -5.77 -32.22 -5.44
CA ASP A 481 -5.96 -32.40 -6.89
C ASP A 481 -6.23 -31.08 -7.64
N GLY A 482 -6.43 -29.98 -6.91
CA GLY A 482 -6.69 -28.66 -7.45
C GLY A 482 -8.15 -28.43 -7.88
N LEU A 483 -9.03 -29.42 -7.70
CA LEU A 483 -10.46 -29.35 -7.98
C LEU A 483 -11.29 -29.44 -6.69
N HIS A 484 -10.97 -30.39 -5.82
CA HIS A 484 -11.73 -30.66 -4.60
C HIS A 484 -11.05 -30.03 -3.39
N TYR A 485 -11.55 -28.87 -2.96
CA TYR A 485 -11.00 -28.09 -1.84
C TYR A 485 -11.68 -28.43 -0.52
N GLY A 486 -10.88 -28.41 0.54
CA GLY A 486 -11.37 -28.54 1.91
C GLY A 486 -12.12 -27.29 2.41
N PRO A 487 -12.49 -27.28 3.70
CA PRO A 487 -13.12 -26.12 4.33
C PRO A 487 -12.29 -24.85 4.20
N ILE A 488 -12.96 -23.72 4.02
CA ILE A 488 -12.30 -22.40 3.97
C ILE A 488 -12.01 -21.92 5.40
N GLN A 489 -10.87 -21.27 5.60
CA GLN A 489 -10.49 -20.68 6.88
C GLN A 489 -10.09 -19.21 6.70
N PRO A 490 -10.38 -18.33 7.68
CA PRO A 490 -9.96 -16.94 7.62
C PRO A 490 -8.44 -16.83 7.72
N TRP A 491 -7.87 -15.83 7.05
CA TRP A 491 -6.46 -15.53 7.17
C TRP A 491 -6.09 -15.01 8.56
N GLN A 492 -4.97 -15.50 9.08
CA GLN A 492 -4.37 -15.04 10.33
C GLN A 492 -2.87 -14.84 10.14
N PHE A 493 -2.29 -14.01 11.00
CA PHE A 493 -0.86 -14.02 11.24
C PHE A 493 -0.46 -15.26 12.06
N ASP A 494 0.84 -15.58 12.03
CA ASP A 494 1.49 -16.63 12.83
C ASP A 494 1.23 -16.50 14.34
N ASP A 495 1.12 -15.27 14.85
CA ASP A 495 0.72 -14.96 16.23
C ASP A 495 -0.78 -15.22 16.54
N GLY A 496 -1.58 -15.62 15.55
CA GLY A 496 -3.00 -15.92 15.67
C GLY A 496 -3.94 -14.72 15.53
N SER A 497 -3.42 -13.50 15.36
CA SER A 497 -4.23 -12.31 15.12
C SER A 497 -4.80 -12.26 13.70
N ASP A 498 -5.89 -11.51 13.53
CA ASP A 498 -6.53 -11.26 12.24
C ASP A 498 -5.55 -10.61 11.25
N LEU A 499 -5.50 -11.11 10.01
CA LEU A 499 -4.66 -10.53 8.96
C LEU A 499 -5.08 -9.09 8.63
N GLY A 500 -6.37 -8.78 8.78
CA GLY A 500 -6.93 -7.47 8.47
C GLY A 500 -7.12 -7.20 6.97
N ASN A 501 -6.94 -8.22 6.13
CA ASN A 501 -7.32 -8.19 4.71
C ASN A 501 -8.84 -8.42 4.56
N TYR A 502 -9.49 -7.53 3.81
CA TYR A 502 -10.93 -7.57 3.54
C TYR A 502 -11.23 -6.77 2.27
N ASN A 503 -12.34 -7.04 1.58
CA ASN A 503 -12.80 -6.28 0.39
C ASN A 503 -11.82 -6.18 -0.78
N THR A 504 -10.71 -6.90 -0.75
CA THR A 504 -9.56 -6.77 -1.66
C THR A 504 -9.08 -8.15 -2.06
N GLN A 505 -8.54 -8.28 -3.27
CA GLN A 505 -8.03 -9.56 -3.73
C GLN A 505 -6.73 -9.91 -3.00
N GLN A 506 -6.37 -11.18 -3.07
CA GLN A 506 -5.05 -11.67 -2.70
C GLN A 506 -4.52 -12.45 -3.90
N HIS A 507 -3.21 -12.38 -4.14
CA HIS A 507 -2.57 -13.25 -5.12
C HIS A 507 -1.38 -13.97 -4.52
N TRP A 508 -1.22 -15.22 -4.93
CA TRP A 508 -0.04 -15.99 -4.63
C TRP A 508 1.15 -15.50 -5.44
N VAL A 509 2.26 -15.33 -4.74
CA VAL A 509 3.61 -15.23 -5.29
C VAL A 509 4.33 -16.51 -4.88
N SER A 510 4.58 -17.39 -5.84
CA SER A 510 5.16 -18.72 -5.57
C SER A 510 6.60 -18.78 -6.07
N HIS A 511 7.49 -19.29 -5.25
CA HIS A 511 8.89 -19.51 -5.59
C HIS A 511 9.34 -20.88 -5.04
N ASN A 512 10.40 -21.46 -5.58
CA ASN A 512 10.86 -22.80 -5.17
C ASN A 512 11.24 -22.86 -3.67
N GLN A 513 11.65 -21.74 -3.08
CA GLN A 513 12.07 -21.61 -1.68
C GLN A 513 10.93 -21.20 -0.73
N GLY A 514 9.76 -20.83 -1.24
CA GLY A 514 8.69 -20.39 -0.37
C GLY A 514 7.42 -19.95 -1.08
N LEU A 515 6.35 -19.92 -0.29
CA LEU A 515 5.04 -19.45 -0.70
C LEU A 515 4.76 -18.09 -0.06
N TYR A 516 4.34 -17.11 -0.86
CA TYR A 516 4.10 -15.75 -0.41
C TYR A 516 2.72 -15.28 -0.85
N LEU A 517 2.13 -14.39 -0.05
CA LEU A 517 0.84 -13.79 -0.31
C LEU A 517 1.05 -12.29 -0.56
N ALA A 518 0.59 -11.79 -1.69
CA ALA A 518 0.44 -10.35 -1.95
C ALA A 518 -0.99 -9.91 -1.63
N TYR A 519 -1.14 -8.87 -0.80
CA TYR A 519 -2.44 -8.43 -0.28
C TYR A 519 -2.40 -6.98 0.25
N ASN A 520 -3.56 -6.41 0.57
CA ASN A 520 -3.69 -5.16 1.31
C ASN A 520 -4.27 -5.42 2.70
N ARG A 521 -4.03 -4.59 3.71
CA ARG A 521 -4.70 -4.76 5.02
C ARG A 521 -4.85 -3.45 5.77
N LYS A 522 -5.81 -3.44 6.70
CA LYS A 522 -5.92 -2.39 7.72
C LYS A 522 -4.70 -2.39 8.66
N GLY A 523 -4.55 -1.31 9.44
CA GLY A 523 -3.49 -1.21 10.45
C GLY A 523 -2.11 -0.87 9.86
N LEU A 524 -2.08 -0.30 8.66
CA LEU A 524 -0.90 0.26 8.01
C LEU A 524 -0.96 1.79 7.94
N ASN A 525 -1.77 2.42 8.80
CA ASN A 525 -2.13 3.85 8.76
C ASN A 525 -2.67 4.27 7.39
N ASN A 526 -3.71 3.56 6.98
CA ASN A 526 -4.31 3.67 5.66
C ASN A 526 -5.84 3.80 5.76
N ASP A 527 -6.34 4.25 6.91
CA ASP A 527 -7.77 4.43 7.18
C ASP A 527 -8.36 5.57 6.30
N HIS A 528 -7.51 6.49 5.82
CA HIS A 528 -7.88 7.49 4.80
C HIS A 528 -8.09 6.89 3.41
N ILE A 529 -7.67 5.64 3.19
CA ILE A 529 -7.75 4.98 1.90
C ILE A 529 -8.96 4.07 1.87
N VAL A 530 -9.81 4.26 0.87
CA VAL A 530 -11.03 3.47 0.69
C VAL A 530 -10.71 1.97 0.72
N ARG A 531 -11.31 1.28 1.69
CA ARG A 531 -11.14 -0.17 1.93
C ARG A 531 -9.70 -0.59 2.22
N HIS A 532 -8.84 0.33 2.67
CA HIS A 532 -7.43 0.08 2.97
C HIS A 532 -6.67 -0.53 1.78
N ARG A 533 -7.05 -0.16 0.55
CA ARG A 533 -6.52 -0.73 -0.72
C ARG A 533 -5.09 -0.31 -1.07
N ALA A 534 -4.38 0.37 -0.17
CA ALA A 534 -2.96 0.66 -0.28
C ALA A 534 -2.40 0.83 1.15
N PRO A 535 -1.10 0.58 1.39
CA PRO A 535 -0.12 0.05 0.44
C PRO A 535 -0.42 -1.41 0.04
N LEU A 536 0.20 -1.88 -1.04
CA LEU A 536 0.24 -3.30 -1.40
C LEU A 536 1.43 -3.93 -0.70
N VAL A 537 1.19 -4.97 0.08
CA VAL A 537 2.21 -5.70 0.85
C VAL A 537 2.34 -7.13 0.37
N MET A 538 3.45 -7.76 0.72
CA MET A 538 3.70 -9.19 0.55
C MET A 538 4.34 -9.77 1.80
N ALA A 539 3.98 -11.00 2.14
CA ALA A 539 4.56 -11.73 3.27
C ALA A 539 4.61 -13.23 2.98
N GLN A 540 5.52 -13.95 3.62
CA GLN A 540 5.63 -15.40 3.52
C GLN A 540 4.45 -16.07 4.24
N VAL A 541 4.01 -17.19 3.70
CA VAL A 541 2.95 -18.04 4.26
C VAL A 541 3.56 -19.37 4.69
N ASN A 542 3.21 -19.81 5.90
CA ASN A 542 3.47 -21.18 6.31
C ASN A 542 2.48 -22.13 5.57
N PRO A 543 2.95 -23.04 4.70
CA PRO A 543 2.09 -23.87 3.86
C PRO A 543 1.33 -24.96 4.63
N GLU A 544 1.73 -25.26 5.87
CA GLU A 544 1.07 -26.24 6.73
C GLU A 544 -0.06 -25.59 7.53
N THR A 545 0.24 -24.46 8.19
CA THR A 545 -0.73 -23.79 9.07
C THR A 545 -1.62 -22.79 8.33
N LEU A 546 -1.26 -22.43 7.09
CA LEU A 546 -1.92 -21.39 6.29
C LEU A 546 -2.00 -20.05 7.04
N LYS A 547 -0.92 -19.69 7.71
CA LYS A 547 -0.77 -18.42 8.43
C LYS A 547 0.31 -17.57 7.76
N VAL A 548 0.09 -16.26 7.75
CA VAL A 548 1.06 -15.29 7.26
C VAL A 548 2.12 -15.04 8.34
N ILE A 549 3.39 -15.14 7.98
CA ILE A 549 4.51 -14.91 8.90
C ILE A 549 4.70 -13.40 9.04
N ARG A 550 4.23 -12.82 10.16
CA ARG A 550 4.14 -11.36 10.34
C ARG A 550 5.48 -10.66 10.13
N SER A 551 6.56 -11.26 10.62
CA SER A 551 7.90 -10.67 10.53
C SER A 551 8.39 -10.50 9.10
N THR A 552 7.84 -11.24 8.13
CA THR A 552 8.27 -11.20 6.72
C THR A 552 7.52 -10.18 5.87
N GLU A 553 6.55 -9.46 6.44
CA GLU A 553 5.72 -8.52 5.70
C GLU A 553 6.51 -7.31 5.21
N CYS A 554 6.48 -7.06 3.90
CA CYS A 554 7.13 -5.94 3.23
C CYS A 554 6.18 -5.23 2.26
N ILE A 555 6.38 -3.93 2.02
CA ILE A 555 5.66 -3.18 0.99
C ILE A 555 6.19 -3.54 -0.40
N LEU A 556 5.29 -3.91 -1.31
CA LEU A 556 5.56 -3.97 -2.75
C LEU A 556 5.32 -2.61 -3.41
N VAL A 557 4.20 -1.95 -3.07
CA VAL A 557 3.82 -0.64 -3.62
C VAL A 557 3.33 0.24 -2.48
N PRO A 558 4.00 1.37 -2.19
CA PRO A 558 3.58 2.30 -1.14
C PRO A 558 2.26 2.97 -1.51
N GLU A 559 1.60 3.56 -0.52
CA GLU A 559 0.42 4.38 -0.77
C GLU A 559 0.79 5.84 -1.08
N ARG A 560 0.01 6.47 -1.95
CA ARG A 560 0.07 7.91 -2.29
C ARG A 560 -1.30 8.54 -2.11
N GLY A 561 -1.98 8.23 -1.01
CA GLY A 561 -3.28 8.80 -0.63
C GLY A 561 -4.50 8.29 -1.38
N VAL A 562 -4.31 7.42 -2.37
CA VAL A 562 -5.38 6.81 -3.15
C VAL A 562 -5.34 5.29 -3.06
N ARG A 563 -6.47 4.66 -3.34
CA ARG A 563 -6.55 3.19 -3.42
C ARG A 563 -5.73 2.69 -4.60
N LEU A 564 -5.04 1.55 -4.42
CA LEU A 564 -4.53 0.80 -5.55
C LEU A 564 -5.66 -0.04 -6.15
N GLY A 565 -5.61 -0.19 -7.47
CA GLY A 565 -6.57 -0.97 -8.20
C GLY A 565 -6.36 -2.47 -8.04
N ASN A 566 -7.13 -3.24 -8.80
CA ASN A 566 -6.88 -4.67 -8.78
C ASN A 566 -5.47 -4.96 -9.35
N PHE A 567 -4.70 -5.86 -8.73
CA PHE A 567 -3.30 -6.18 -9.06
C PHE A 567 -3.13 -7.64 -9.51
N ALA A 568 -2.05 -8.00 -10.20
CA ALA A 568 -1.77 -9.39 -10.56
C ALA A 568 -0.29 -9.72 -10.43
N VAL A 569 -0.03 -11.03 -10.41
CA VAL A 569 1.30 -11.62 -10.28
C VAL A 569 1.65 -12.32 -11.59
N THR A 570 2.88 -12.10 -12.05
CA THR A 570 3.42 -12.70 -13.28
C THR A 570 4.80 -13.25 -13.00
N GLU A 571 4.97 -14.56 -13.17
CA GLU A 571 6.28 -15.21 -13.22
C GLU A 571 6.96 -14.80 -14.54
N VAL A 572 8.02 -14.00 -14.48
CA VAL A 572 8.73 -13.52 -15.67
C VAL A 572 9.83 -14.48 -16.05
N ASN A 573 10.59 -14.95 -15.05
CA ASN A 573 11.56 -16.03 -15.14
C ASN A 573 11.79 -16.62 -13.75
N GLU A 574 12.71 -17.58 -13.64
CA GLU A 574 13.07 -18.26 -12.39
C GLU A 574 13.58 -17.31 -11.28
N ASN A 575 14.16 -16.17 -11.65
CA ASN A 575 14.78 -15.20 -10.73
C ASN A 575 13.93 -13.94 -10.54
N GLU A 576 12.82 -13.77 -11.25
CA GLU A 576 12.04 -12.53 -11.22
C GLU A 576 10.54 -12.77 -11.35
N THR A 577 9.79 -12.22 -10.39
CA THR A 577 8.32 -12.20 -10.38
C THR A 577 7.84 -10.76 -10.33
N TRP A 578 6.86 -10.40 -11.16
CA TRP A 578 6.31 -9.05 -11.21
C TRP A 578 4.95 -8.99 -10.55
N VAL A 579 4.71 -7.92 -9.80
CA VAL A 579 3.38 -7.55 -9.32
C VAL A 579 2.98 -6.23 -9.97
N THR A 580 1.93 -6.25 -10.78
CA THR A 580 1.49 -5.08 -11.55
C THR A 580 0.20 -4.49 -10.98
N VAL A 581 0.18 -3.17 -10.79
CA VAL A 581 -0.97 -2.45 -10.22
C VAL A 581 -0.98 -0.99 -10.66
N ALA A 582 -2.13 -0.33 -10.66
CA ALA A 582 -2.24 1.10 -10.92
C ALA A 582 -2.93 1.82 -9.75
N GLU A 583 -2.60 3.09 -9.55
CA GLU A 583 -3.39 4.00 -8.71
C GLU A 583 -4.79 4.18 -9.29
N TRP A 584 -5.82 3.88 -8.50
CA TRP A 584 -7.21 4.03 -8.92
C TRP A 584 -7.75 5.36 -8.38
N MET A 585 -7.91 6.33 -9.30
CA MET A 585 -8.21 7.73 -9.02
C MET A 585 -9.69 8.04 -8.71
N GLN A 586 -10.39 7.06 -8.14
CA GLN A 586 -11.75 7.24 -7.62
C GLN A 586 -11.77 7.07 -6.10
N ASN A 587 -12.53 7.92 -5.44
CA ASN A 587 -12.77 7.96 -4.00
C ASN A 587 -14.27 7.75 -3.70
N THR A 588 -14.69 7.97 -2.45
CA THR A 588 -16.09 7.85 -2.02
C THR A 588 -16.87 9.15 -2.23
N PRO A 589 -18.20 9.08 -2.42
CA PRO A 589 -19.06 10.26 -2.41
C PRO A 589 -18.85 11.14 -1.16
N PRO A 590 -19.00 12.47 -1.26
CA PRO A 590 -19.42 13.22 -2.46
C PRO A 590 -18.29 13.45 -3.49
N ASN A 591 -17.02 13.35 -3.08
CA ASN A 591 -15.86 13.66 -3.91
C ASN A 591 -15.33 12.40 -4.60
N ILE A 592 -16.08 11.86 -5.56
CA ILE A 592 -15.77 10.59 -6.23
C ILE A 592 -14.47 10.67 -7.04
N ILE A 593 -14.11 11.83 -7.57
CA ILE A 593 -12.92 12.00 -8.42
C ILE A 593 -11.81 12.64 -7.59
N VAL A 594 -10.63 12.03 -7.58
CA VAL A 594 -9.46 12.58 -6.88
C VAL A 594 -8.94 13.80 -7.65
N PRO A 595 -8.72 14.96 -7.05
CA PRO A 595 -8.23 16.10 -7.80
C PRO A 595 -6.79 15.86 -8.33
N PRO A 596 -6.44 16.32 -9.55
CA PRO A 596 -5.08 16.17 -10.09
C PRO A 596 -3.96 16.73 -9.20
N ASP A 597 -4.25 17.77 -8.42
CA ASP A 597 -3.35 18.43 -7.47
C ASP A 597 -3.48 17.91 -6.02
N ASN A 598 -3.92 16.65 -5.84
CA ASN A 598 -4.06 16.04 -4.52
C ASN A 598 -2.76 16.07 -3.69
N ALA A 599 -2.89 16.27 -2.37
CA ALA A 599 -1.78 16.50 -1.44
C ALA A 599 -0.78 15.32 -1.33
N PHE A 600 -1.21 14.11 -1.69
CA PHE A 600 -0.38 12.91 -1.66
C PHE A 600 0.36 12.67 -2.99
N GLY A 601 0.01 13.44 -4.02
CA GLY A 601 0.64 13.46 -5.33
C GLY A 601 0.28 12.29 -6.24
N ALA A 602 -0.75 11.49 -5.97
CA ALA A 602 -1.17 10.41 -6.86
C ALA A 602 -1.54 10.95 -8.25
N ASP A 603 -1.16 10.23 -9.29
CA ASP A 603 -1.18 10.68 -10.69
C ASP A 603 -1.54 9.56 -11.67
N ASN A 604 -2.27 8.54 -11.18
CA ASN A 604 -2.57 7.31 -11.92
C ASN A 604 -1.31 6.60 -12.41
N SER A 605 -0.29 6.55 -11.55
CA SER A 605 0.91 5.77 -11.85
C SER A 605 0.57 4.29 -12.01
N VAL A 606 1.08 3.71 -13.10
CA VAL A 606 1.07 2.28 -13.37
C VAL A 606 2.41 1.72 -12.92
N TYR A 607 2.35 0.79 -11.97
CA TYR A 607 3.51 0.24 -11.29
C TYR A 607 3.81 -1.19 -11.72
N VAL A 608 5.10 -1.50 -11.74
CA VAL A 608 5.65 -2.85 -11.73
C VAL A 608 6.53 -2.97 -10.50
N ALA A 609 6.09 -3.74 -9.51
CA ALA A 609 6.92 -4.16 -8.38
C ALA A 609 7.62 -5.46 -8.77
N ARG A 610 8.94 -5.38 -9.00
CA ARG A 610 9.78 -6.50 -9.40
C ARG A 610 10.37 -7.16 -8.17
N ILE A 611 9.98 -8.40 -7.92
CA ILE A 611 10.52 -9.25 -6.88
C ILE A 611 11.67 -10.03 -7.52
N ARG A 612 12.90 -9.70 -7.14
CA ARG A 612 14.12 -10.34 -7.63
C ARG A 612 14.60 -11.34 -6.61
N TRP A 613 14.47 -12.63 -6.92
CA TRP A 613 14.86 -13.72 -6.03
C TRP A 613 16.40 -13.79 -5.94
N LYS A 614 16.90 -13.88 -4.70
CA LYS A 614 18.33 -14.05 -4.43
C LYS A 614 18.71 -15.50 -4.74
N LYS A 615 19.91 -15.68 -5.30
CA LYS A 615 20.45 -16.98 -5.67
C LYS A 615 20.92 -17.77 -4.46
#